data_AF-A0A1S8AD57-F1
#
_entry.id   AF-A0A1S8AD57-F1
#
_cell.length_a   1.000
_cell.length_b   1.000
_cell.length_c   1.000
_cell.angle_alpha   90.00
_cell.angle_beta   90.00
_cell.angle_gamma   90.00
#
_symmetry.space_group_name_H-M   'P 1'
#
loop_
_entity.id
_entity.type
_entity.pdbx_description
1 polymer ?
#
loop_
_entity_poly.entity_id
_entity_poly.type
_entity_poly.pdbx_seq_one_letter_code
_entity_poly.pdbx_strand_id
1 'polypeptide(L)'
;MFVLLLIIFGGGWSEGCLDHERFALLRLKHFFTDPYDKGATDCCQWEGVECSNTTGRVIGLYLSETYSGEYWYLNASLFTPFQQLESLDLSWNNIAGCAENEGLEGLSR
;
A
#
# COMPACT_ATOMS: atom_id res chain seq x y z
N MET A 1 29.19 -29.96 13.52
CA MET A 1 27.78 -30.40 13.46
C MET A 1 26.93 -29.15 13.55
N PHE A 2 26.43 -28.65 12.41
CA PHE A 2 25.67 -27.40 12.33
C PHE A 2 24.25 -27.65 12.88
N VAL A 3 23.87 -26.95 13.94
CA VAL A 3 22.51 -27.01 14.48
C VAL A 3 21.64 -26.11 13.61
N LEU A 4 20.91 -26.71 12.66
CA LEU A 4 19.88 -26.04 11.89
C LEU A 4 18.72 -25.67 12.83
N LEU A 5 18.69 -24.40 13.26
CA LEU A 5 17.54 -23.82 13.95
C LEU A 5 16.41 -23.64 12.92
N LEU A 6 15.60 -24.68 12.74
CA LEU A 6 14.29 -24.55 12.13
C LEU A 6 13.41 -23.80 13.13
N ILE A 7 13.43 -22.47 13.06
CA ILE A 7 12.46 -21.66 13.78
C ILE A 7 11.12 -21.93 13.11
N ILE A 8 10.31 -22.77 13.75
CA ILE A 8 8.91 -22.96 13.41
C ILE A 8 8.22 -21.65 13.80
N PHE A 9 8.27 -20.64 12.93
CA PHE A 9 7.34 -19.54 13.00
C PHE A 9 5.98 -20.06 12.50
N GLY A 10 5.28 -20.76 13.40
CA GLY A 10 3.85 -20.93 13.28
C GLY A 10 3.23 -19.54 13.17
N GLY A 11 2.57 -19.29 12.04
CA GLY A 11 1.97 -18.00 11.69
C GLY A 11 1.11 -17.45 12.82
N GLY A 12 1.57 -16.33 13.37
CA GLY A 12 0.96 -15.67 14.50
C GLY A 12 1.67 -14.36 14.81
N TRP A 13 1.92 -13.54 13.78
CA TRP A 13 2.43 -12.18 13.94
C TRP A 13 1.35 -11.25 13.41
N SER A 14 0.36 -10.91 14.26
CA SER A 14 -0.48 -9.74 14.01
C SER A 14 0.28 -8.52 14.53
N GLU A 15 1.37 -8.17 13.84
CA GLU A 15 2.01 -6.85 13.96
C GLU A 15 1.73 -5.99 12.72
N GLY A 16 0.59 -6.20 12.05
CA GLY A 16 0.21 -5.48 10.83
C GLY A 16 1.30 -5.32 9.77
N CYS A 17 1.15 -4.29 8.93
CA CYS A 17 2.12 -3.96 7.90
C CYS A 17 3.33 -3.18 8.45
N LEU A 18 4.43 -3.14 7.69
CA LEU A 18 5.66 -2.48 8.12
C LEU A 18 5.47 -0.97 8.36
N ASP A 19 6.26 -0.38 9.26
CA ASP A 19 6.17 1.06 9.60
C ASP A 19 6.21 1.98 8.37
N HIS A 20 7.03 1.65 7.36
CA HIS A 20 7.12 2.45 6.14
C HIS A 20 5.92 2.27 5.22
N GLU A 21 5.31 1.08 5.17
CA GLU A 21 4.06 0.82 4.44
C GLU A 21 2.91 1.54 5.14
N ARG A 22 2.84 1.46 6.46
CA ARG A 22 1.87 2.18 7.30
C ARG A 22 1.97 3.69 7.09
N PHE A 23 3.19 4.24 7.11
CA PHE A 23 3.40 5.66 6.89
C PHE A 23 3.04 6.09 5.47
N ALA A 24 3.31 5.25 4.46
CA ALA A 24 2.88 5.48 3.09
C ALA A 24 1.35 5.46 2.95
N LEU A 25 0.67 4.50 3.60
CA LEU A 25 -0.79 4.45 3.65
C LEU A 25 -1.38 5.69 4.32
N LEU A 26 -0.77 6.18 5.41
CA LEU A 26 -1.20 7.43 6.05
C LEU A 26 -1.07 8.65 5.13
N ARG A 27 -0.04 8.69 4.27
CA ARG A 27 0.08 9.73 3.23
C ARG A 27 -1.00 9.59 2.16
N LEU A 28 -1.32 8.37 1.74
CA LEU A 28 -2.39 8.09 0.78
C LEU A 28 -3.77 8.42 1.36
N LYS A 29 -3.98 8.23 2.68
CA LYS A 29 -5.24 8.51 3.36
C LYS A 29 -5.71 9.95 3.18
N HIS A 30 -4.80 10.90 2.95
CA HIS A 30 -5.14 12.29 2.65
C HIS A 30 -5.87 12.47 1.31
N PHE A 31 -5.71 11.53 0.38
CA PHE A 31 -6.36 11.56 -0.93
C PHE A 31 -7.69 10.79 -0.94
N PHE A 32 -7.90 9.83 -0.03
CA PHE A 32 -8.91 8.78 -0.21
C PHE A 32 -9.89 8.63 0.97
N THR A 33 -10.06 9.66 1.80
CA THR A 33 -10.56 9.53 3.18
C THR A 33 -12.05 9.13 3.34
N ASP A 34 -12.31 8.20 4.27
CA ASP A 34 -13.36 8.32 5.29
C ASP A 34 -12.72 8.22 6.72
N PRO A 35 -12.99 9.16 7.66
CA PRO A 35 -12.42 9.24 9.02
C PRO A 35 -12.83 8.15 10.04
N TYR A 36 -13.56 7.09 9.66
CA TYR A 36 -14.05 6.09 10.63
C TYR A 36 -13.04 5.09 11.15
N ASP A 37 -11.83 5.07 10.60
CA ASP A 37 -10.77 4.18 11.04
C ASP A 37 -10.01 4.76 12.25
N LYS A 38 -10.74 4.81 13.38
CA LYS A 38 -10.27 5.25 14.68
C LYS A 38 -9.42 4.16 15.33
N GLY A 39 -8.18 4.03 14.88
CA GLY A 39 -7.13 3.42 15.70
C GLY A 39 -6.88 1.94 15.51
N ALA A 40 -7.11 1.38 14.32
CA ALA A 40 -6.47 0.13 13.96
C ALA A 40 -4.95 0.37 13.88
N THR A 41 -4.20 -0.14 14.88
CA THR A 41 -2.74 -0.20 14.86
C THR A 41 -2.22 -1.01 13.67
N ASP A 42 -3.03 -1.97 13.23
CA ASP A 42 -2.77 -2.89 12.14
C ASP A 42 -3.39 -2.37 10.82
N CYS A 43 -2.54 -1.92 9.91
CA CYS A 43 -2.92 -1.44 8.58
C CYS A 43 -3.55 -2.52 7.69
N CYS A 44 -3.32 -3.81 7.96
CA CYS A 44 -3.92 -4.90 7.19
C CYS A 44 -5.42 -5.08 7.51
N GLN A 45 -5.93 -4.34 8.50
CA GLN A 45 -7.35 -4.26 8.82
C GLN A 45 -8.01 -3.03 8.19
N TRP A 46 -7.26 -2.19 7.47
CA TRP A 46 -7.82 -1.02 6.83
C TRP A 46 -8.62 -1.44 5.60
N GLU A 47 -9.76 -0.79 5.40
CA GLU A 47 -10.57 -1.01 4.20
C GLU A 47 -9.75 -0.72 2.94
N GLY A 48 -9.84 -1.64 1.98
CA GLY A 48 -9.07 -1.55 0.74
C GLY A 48 -7.60 -1.93 0.87
N VAL A 49 -7.10 -2.40 2.03
CA VAL A 49 -5.73 -2.91 2.18
C VAL A 49 -5.76 -4.43 2.28
N GLU A 50 -5.01 -5.09 1.40
CA GLU A 50 -4.78 -6.53 1.45
C GLU A 50 -3.31 -6.81 1.79
N CYS A 51 -3.08 -7.66 2.78
CA CYS A 51 -1.77 -8.10 3.18
C CYS A 51 -1.58 -9.59 2.97
N SER A 52 -0.34 -10.00 2.70
CA SER A 52 0.03 -11.41 2.67
C SER A 52 -0.05 -12.03 4.05
N ASN A 53 -0.85 -13.08 4.20
CA ASN A 53 -0.92 -13.88 5.44
C ASN A 53 0.40 -14.57 5.81
N THR A 54 1.38 -14.61 4.89
CA THR A 54 2.70 -15.23 5.12
C THR A 54 3.75 -14.21 5.53
N THR A 55 3.76 -13.03 4.89
CA THR A 55 4.82 -12.02 5.09
C THR A 55 4.37 -10.81 5.90
N GLY A 56 3.06 -10.61 6.09
CA GLY A 56 2.48 -9.42 6.72
C GLY A 56 2.61 -8.15 5.87
N ARG A 57 3.07 -8.26 4.63
CA ARG A 57 3.32 -7.13 3.72
C ARG A 57 2.07 -6.76 2.94
N VAL A 58 1.92 -5.49 2.61
CA VAL A 58 0.85 -5.02 1.72
C VAL A 58 1.07 -5.57 0.31
N ILE A 59 0.09 -6.33 -0.18
CA ILE A 59 0.06 -6.93 -1.53
C ILE A 59 -1.04 -6.36 -2.40
N GLY A 60 -2.08 -5.75 -1.81
CA GLY A 60 -3.18 -5.16 -2.56
C GLY A 60 -3.64 -3.82 -1.98
N LEU A 61 -3.93 -2.88 -2.87
CA LEU A 61 -4.56 -1.60 -2.55
C LEU A 61 -5.77 -1.38 -3.46
N TYR A 62 -6.95 -1.31 -2.86
CA TYR A 62 -8.24 -1.15 -3.54
C TYR A 62 -8.89 0.15 -3.08
N LEU A 63 -8.60 1.22 -3.82
CA LEU A 63 -8.95 2.59 -3.48
C LEU A 63 -9.94 3.17 -4.49
N SER A 64 -10.80 2.33 -5.08
CA SER A 64 -11.80 2.78 -6.04
C SER A 64 -12.83 3.74 -5.42
N GLU A 65 -13.27 4.76 -6.16
CA GLU A 65 -14.30 5.73 -5.75
C GLU A 65 -13.98 6.51 -4.45
N THR A 66 -12.71 6.58 -4.04
CA THR A 66 -12.31 7.21 -2.77
C THR A 66 -11.91 8.68 -2.91
N TYR A 67 -11.67 9.17 -4.13
CA TYR A 67 -11.38 10.58 -4.42
C TYR A 67 -12.52 11.22 -5.21
N SER A 68 -13.21 12.20 -4.59
CA SER A 68 -14.35 12.92 -5.17
C SER A 68 -14.01 14.34 -5.65
N GLY A 69 -12.73 14.67 -5.81
CA GLY A 69 -12.26 15.98 -6.24
C GLY A 69 -12.22 16.17 -7.76
N GLU A 70 -11.58 17.27 -8.20
CA GLU A 70 -11.33 17.55 -9.61
C GLU A 70 -10.35 16.55 -10.25
N TYR A 71 -10.30 16.51 -11.58
CA TYR A 71 -9.32 15.68 -12.28
C TYR A 71 -7.88 15.95 -11.79
N TRP A 72 -7.14 14.89 -11.46
CA TRP A 72 -5.79 15.01 -10.88
C TRP A 72 -4.79 14.10 -11.58
N TYR A 73 -3.50 14.41 -11.39
CA TYR A 73 -2.40 13.65 -11.98
C TYR A 73 -1.78 12.70 -10.95
N LEU A 74 -1.74 11.41 -11.29
CA LEU A 74 -1.23 10.36 -10.42
C LEU A 74 0.30 10.43 -10.33
N ASN A 75 0.83 10.52 -9.10
CA ASN A 75 2.25 10.35 -8.85
C ASN A 75 2.54 8.89 -8.48
N ALA A 76 3.10 8.10 -9.41
CA ALA A 76 3.40 6.69 -9.18
C ALA A 76 4.41 6.45 -8.03
N SER A 77 5.23 7.45 -7.69
CA SER A 77 6.20 7.35 -6.58
C SER A 77 5.51 7.14 -5.23
N LEU A 78 4.22 7.48 -5.11
CA LEU A 78 3.42 7.23 -3.92
C LEU A 78 3.33 5.76 -3.54
N PHE A 79 3.47 4.85 -4.50
CA PHE A 79 3.36 3.41 -4.27
C PHE A 79 4.71 2.69 -4.09
N THR A 80 5.83 3.39 -4.25
CA THR A 80 7.18 2.82 -4.10
C THR A 80 7.47 2.17 -2.73
N PRO A 81 6.87 2.59 -1.61
CA PRO A 81 7.06 1.92 -0.32
C PRO A 81 6.45 0.52 -0.26
N PHE A 82 5.47 0.20 -1.10
CA PHE A 82 4.78 -1.11 -1.12
C PHE A 82 5.51 -2.08 -2.05
N GLN A 83 6.66 -2.58 -1.59
CA GLN A 83 7.57 -3.39 -2.42
C GLN A 83 6.99 -4.74 -2.88
N GLN A 84 5.95 -5.23 -2.21
CA GLN A 84 5.25 -6.47 -2.55
C GLN A 84 3.86 -6.21 -3.15
N LEU A 85 3.57 -4.98 -3.61
CA LEU A 85 2.28 -4.66 -4.20
C LEU A 85 2.09 -5.42 -5.52
N GLU A 86 1.06 -6.26 -5.56
CA GLU A 86 0.67 -7.07 -6.71
C GLU A 86 -0.61 -6.53 -7.36
N SER A 87 -1.53 -6.00 -6.54
CA SER A 87 -2.82 -5.49 -6.98
C SER A 87 -2.98 -4.01 -6.61
N LEU A 88 -3.38 -3.19 -7.59
CA LEU A 88 -3.68 -1.78 -7.38
C LEU A 88 -4.94 -1.41 -8.17
N ASP A 89 -5.99 -1.02 -7.45
CA ASP A 89 -7.22 -0.49 -8.02
C ASP A 89 -7.40 0.97 -7.59
N LEU A 90 -7.34 1.86 -8.59
CA LEU A 90 -7.59 3.29 -8.45
C LEU A 90 -8.77 3.74 -9.31
N SER A 91 -9.62 2.82 -9.74
CA SER A 91 -10.72 3.12 -10.63
C SER A 91 -11.66 4.17 -10.04
N TRP A 92 -12.35 4.90 -10.91
CA TRP A 92 -13.34 5.92 -10.52
C TRP A 92 -12.83 7.07 -9.63
N ASN A 93 -11.53 7.36 -9.64
CA ASN A 93 -10.93 8.47 -8.88
C ASN A 93 -10.63 9.74 -9.70
N ASN A 94 -11.24 9.96 -10.88
CA ASN A 94 -10.96 11.13 -11.73
C ASN A 94 -9.47 11.34 -12.08
N ILE A 95 -8.72 10.27 -12.34
CA ILE A 95 -7.29 10.39 -12.72
C ILE A 95 -7.19 10.85 -14.18
N ALA A 96 -6.63 12.04 -14.39
CA ALA A 96 -6.45 12.68 -15.70
C ALA A 96 -5.25 12.11 -16.49
N GLY A 97 -4.25 11.61 -15.76
CA GLY A 97 -2.99 11.12 -16.30
C GLY A 97 -1.98 10.90 -15.19
N CYS A 98 -0.74 10.59 -15.55
CA CYS A 98 0.38 10.48 -14.60
C CYS A 98 1.15 11.79 -14.55
N ALA A 99 1.54 12.23 -13.35
CA ALA A 99 2.51 13.30 -13.20
C ALA A 99 3.87 12.75 -13.66
N GLU A 100 4.49 13.37 -14.66
CA GLU A 100 5.90 13.11 -14.97
C GLU A 100 6.72 13.51 -13.74
N ASN A 101 7.17 12.53 -12.97
CA ASN A 101 8.28 12.76 -12.06
C ASN A 101 9.55 12.75 -12.91
N GLU A 102 10.50 13.65 -12.60
CA GLU A 102 11.87 13.72 -13.12
C GLU A 102 12.73 12.48 -12.72
N GLY A 103 12.18 11.26 -12.81
CA GLY A 103 12.81 10.02 -12.37
C GLY A 103 12.58 8.85 -13.33
N LEU A 104 12.18 9.12 -14.57
CA LEU A 104 11.97 8.12 -15.63
C LEU A 104 13.07 8.14 -16.70
N GLU A 105 14.29 8.58 -16.36
CA GLU A 105 15.45 8.47 -17.27
C GLU A 105 15.88 7.01 -17.56
N GLY A 106 15.27 6.02 -16.91
CA GLY A 106 15.68 4.61 -16.99
C GLY A 106 14.72 3.65 -17.68
N LEU A 107 13.51 4.06 -18.07
CA LEU A 107 12.58 3.17 -18.78
C LEU A 107 12.65 3.46 -20.29
N SER A 108 13.76 3.04 -20.89
CA SER A 108 13.85 2.96 -22.35
C SER A 108 12.87 1.88 -22.85
N ARG A 109 12.06 2.32 -23.81
CA ARG A 109 11.19 1.58 -24.73
C ARG A 109 11.63 0.16 -25.09
#